data_AF-A0AAV5F6M2-F1
#
_entry.id   AF-A0AAV5F6M2-F1
#
_cell.length_a   1.000
_cell.length_b   1.000
_cell.length_c   1.000
_cell.angle_alpha   90.00
_cell.angle_beta   90.00
_cell.angle_gamma   90.00
#
_symmetry.space_group_name_H-M   'P 1'
#
loop_
_entity.id
_entity.type
_entity.pdbx_description
1 polymer ?
#
loop_
_entity_poly.entity_id
_entity_poly.type
_entity_poly.pdbx_seq_one_letter_code
_entity_poly.pdbx_strand_id
1 'polypeptide(L)'
;MELGSGTEQYGCVHYRRKCKIRAPCCGEVFDCRHCHNEAKDSLDVNVSDRHEVPRHEIKLVICSVCNKEQDVQQDCSNCGTCLGKYFCAKCNFFDDDNWWYREFLSL
;
A
#
# COMPACT_ATOMS: atom_id res chain seq x y z
N MET A 1 4.93 27.66 15.70
CA MET A 1 6.21 27.35 15.03
C MET A 1 6.48 25.88 15.23
N GLU A 2 6.87 25.24 14.15
CA GLU A 2 6.82 23.81 13.87
C GLU A 2 7.85 23.00 14.67
N LEU A 3 7.51 21.75 14.99
CA LEU A 3 8.48 20.69 15.23
C LEU A 3 7.94 19.37 14.68
N GLY A 4 8.53 18.94 13.57
CA GLY A 4 8.26 17.67 12.91
C GLY A 4 9.15 17.46 11.69
N SER A 5 10.46 17.70 11.84
CA SER A 5 11.45 17.26 10.85
C SER A 5 11.52 15.72 10.88
N GLY A 6 11.11 15.10 9.78
CA GLY A 6 11.23 13.68 9.53
C GLY A 6 10.32 13.31 8.37
N THR A 7 10.87 12.95 7.23
CA THR A 7 10.10 12.41 6.10
C THR A 7 9.18 11.30 6.61
N GLU A 8 7.87 11.53 6.70
CA GLU A 8 6.92 10.44 6.96
C GLU A 8 7.13 9.41 5.83
N GLN A 9 7.72 8.27 6.17
CA GLN A 9 7.91 7.19 5.21
C GLN A 9 6.57 6.49 5.04
N TYR A 10 5.76 6.97 4.08
CA TYR A 10 4.54 6.29 3.71
C TYR A 10 4.84 4.91 3.10
N GLY A 11 4.04 3.92 3.48
CA GLY A 11 4.15 2.54 3.00
C GLY A 11 4.45 1.57 4.13
N CYS A 12 5.17 0.51 3.79
CA CYS A 12 5.55 -0.57 4.70
C CYS A 12 6.93 -1.13 4.32
N VAL A 13 7.40 -2.14 5.03
CA VAL A 13 8.67 -2.83 4.72
C VAL A 13 8.67 -3.50 3.35
N HIS A 14 7.50 -3.83 2.80
CA HIS A 14 7.39 -4.48 1.49
C HIS A 14 7.44 -3.47 0.34
N TYR A 15 6.75 -2.33 0.47
CA TYR A 15 6.62 -1.32 -0.58
C TYR A 15 6.58 0.09 0.01
N ARG A 16 7.25 1.02 -0.65
CA ARG A 16 7.15 2.45 -0.34
C ARG A 16 6.05 3.05 -1.19
N ARG A 17 5.01 3.64 -0.61
CA ARG A 17 3.86 4.17 -1.37
C ARG A 17 2.99 5.05 -0.51
N LYS A 18 2.25 5.98 -1.11
CA LYS A 18 1.39 6.92 -0.39
C LYS A 18 -0.08 6.50 -0.35
N CYS A 19 -0.34 5.20 -0.40
CA CYS A 19 -1.69 4.67 -0.25
C CYS A 19 -1.74 3.33 0.51
N LYS A 20 -2.85 3.12 1.23
CA LYS A 20 -3.29 1.84 1.78
C LYS A 20 -4.33 1.20 0.86
N ILE A 21 -4.53 -0.11 0.96
CA ILE A 21 -5.54 -0.84 0.19
C ILE A 21 -6.73 -1.19 1.09
N ARG A 22 -7.94 -1.16 0.53
CA ARG A 22 -9.10 -1.85 1.09
C ARG A 22 -9.10 -3.27 0.55
N ALA A 23 -8.90 -4.27 1.41
CA ALA A 23 -8.85 -5.66 1.02
C ALA A 23 -10.24 -6.12 0.55
N PRO A 24 -10.43 -6.59 -0.70
CA PRO A 24 -11.74 -7.01 -1.20
C PRO A 24 -12.30 -8.26 -0.51
N CYS A 25 -11.43 -9.09 0.07
CA CYS A 25 -11.80 -10.33 0.76
C CYS A 25 -12.53 -10.10 2.09
N CYS A 26 -12.15 -9.08 2.86
CA CYS A 26 -12.65 -8.85 4.22
C CYS A 26 -13.04 -7.39 4.52
N GLY A 27 -12.77 -6.46 3.59
CA GLY A 27 -13.02 -5.04 3.77
C GLY A 27 -12.07 -4.35 4.75
N GLU A 28 -11.04 -5.00 5.26
CA GLU A 28 -10.08 -4.36 6.15
C GLU A 28 -9.05 -3.52 5.37
N VAL A 29 -8.41 -2.56 6.06
CA VAL A 29 -7.45 -1.64 5.45
C VAL A 29 -6.03 -2.02 5.86
N PHE A 30 -5.16 -2.19 4.86
CA PHE A 30 -3.76 -2.57 5.08
C PHE A 30 -2.81 -1.73 4.23
N ASP A 31 -1.59 -1.52 4.71
CA ASP A 31 -0.55 -0.81 3.96
C ASP A 31 -0.18 -1.55 2.68
N CYS A 32 -0.26 -2.88 2.62
CA CYS A 32 -0.20 -3.67 1.38
C CYS A 32 -0.79 -5.08 1.51
N ARG A 33 -0.81 -5.83 0.40
CA ARG A 33 -1.30 -7.22 0.39
C ARG A 33 -0.44 -8.16 1.24
N HIS A 34 0.88 -7.91 1.32
CA HIS A 34 1.77 -8.74 2.12
C HIS A 34 1.52 -8.50 3.61
N CYS A 35 1.36 -7.23 4.04
CA CYS A 35 0.91 -6.92 5.40
C CYS A 35 -0.42 -7.59 5.76
N HIS A 36 -1.38 -7.62 4.81
CA HIS A 36 -2.62 -8.35 5.03
C HIS A 36 -2.38 -9.85 5.21
N ASN A 37 -1.69 -10.50 4.27
CA ASN A 37 -1.51 -11.96 4.30
C ASN A 37 -0.69 -12.39 5.51
N GLU A 38 0.31 -11.61 5.94
CA GLU A 38 1.05 -11.85 7.20
C GLU A 38 0.12 -11.83 8.42
N ALA A 39 -0.87 -10.93 8.45
CA ALA A 39 -1.82 -10.81 9.54
C ALA A 39 -2.97 -11.82 9.49
N LYS A 40 -3.34 -12.29 8.30
CA LYS A 40 -4.56 -13.09 8.07
C LYS A 40 -4.31 -14.53 7.67
N ASP A 41 -3.12 -14.89 7.20
CA ASP A 41 -2.78 -16.25 6.73
C ASP A 41 -1.73 -16.94 7.61
N SER A 42 -1.53 -16.46 8.84
CA SER A 42 -0.61 -17.08 9.79
C SER A 42 -1.23 -18.28 10.53
N LEU A 43 -0.37 -19.12 11.12
CA LEU A 43 -0.81 -20.30 11.86
C LEU A 43 -1.63 -19.95 13.13
N ASP A 44 -1.45 -18.73 13.65
CA ASP A 44 -2.13 -18.23 14.85
C ASP A 44 -3.57 -17.76 14.56
N VAL A 45 -3.96 -17.66 13.28
CA VAL A 45 -5.33 -17.33 12.85
C VAL A 45 -6.16 -18.60 12.73
N ASN A 46 -7.43 -18.54 13.15
CA ASN A 46 -8.39 -19.62 12.97
C ASN A 46 -8.45 -20.04 11.50
N VAL A 47 -8.47 -21.34 11.24
CA VAL A 47 -8.45 -21.87 9.87
C VAL A 47 -9.60 -21.33 9.00
N SER A 48 -10.77 -21.08 9.59
CA SER A 48 -11.93 -20.50 8.91
C SER A 48 -11.72 -19.05 8.46
N ASP A 49 -10.81 -18.34 9.12
CA ASP A 49 -10.56 -16.93 8.93
C ASP A 49 -9.30 -16.68 8.10
N ARG A 50 -8.57 -17.74 7.70
CA ARG A 50 -7.37 -17.63 6.87
C ARG A 50 -7.69 -17.29 5.43
N HIS A 51 -7.04 -16.26 4.91
CA HIS A 51 -7.22 -15.83 3.53
C HIS A 51 -6.12 -14.87 3.07
N GLU A 52 -5.97 -14.79 1.74
CA GLU A 52 -5.06 -13.87 1.07
C GLU A 52 -5.81 -12.84 0.22
N VAL A 53 -5.17 -11.69 -0.04
CA VAL A 53 -5.76 -10.68 -0.93
C VAL A 53 -5.69 -11.10 -2.41
N PRO A 54 -6.83 -11.15 -3.12
CA PRO A 54 -6.83 -11.28 -4.58
C PRO A 54 -6.43 -9.93 -5.22
N ARG A 55 -5.13 -9.75 -5.51
CA ARG A 55 -4.54 -8.45 -5.88
C ARG A 55 -5.26 -7.70 -7.03
N HIS A 56 -5.74 -8.43 -8.03
CA HIS A 56 -6.38 -7.83 -9.21
C HIS A 56 -7.81 -7.33 -8.92
N GLU A 57 -8.38 -7.72 -7.78
CA GLU A 57 -9.74 -7.34 -7.36
C GLU A 57 -9.76 -6.15 -6.41
N ILE A 58 -8.59 -5.62 -6.03
CA ILE A 58 -8.49 -4.39 -5.24
C ILE A 58 -9.06 -3.23 -6.08
N LYS A 59 -10.15 -2.62 -5.61
CA LYS A 59 -10.80 -1.47 -6.28
C LYS A 59 -10.63 -0.15 -5.55
N LEU A 60 -10.41 -0.20 -4.23
CA LEU A 60 -10.36 0.97 -3.38
C LEU A 60 -9.00 1.10 -2.69
N VAL A 61 -8.50 2.33 -2.67
CA VAL A 61 -7.28 2.74 -1.96
C VAL A 61 -7.55 3.95 -1.09
N ILE A 62 -6.79 4.08 0.00
CA ILE A 62 -6.87 5.20 0.92
C ILE A 62 -5.57 5.99 0.81
N CYS A 63 -5.66 7.27 0.45
CA CYS A 63 -4.49 8.13 0.37
C CYS A 63 -3.88 8.32 1.77
N SER A 64 -2.60 8.02 1.95
CA SER A 64 -1.90 8.15 3.24
C SER A 64 -1.61 9.60 3.63
N VAL A 65 -1.73 10.55 2.68
CA VAL A 65 -1.49 11.98 2.91
C VAL A 65 -2.77 12.69 3.40
N CYS A 66 -3.91 12.44 2.74
CA CYS A 66 -5.16 13.16 3.04
C CYS A 66 -6.32 12.25 3.50
N ASN A 67 -6.06 10.95 3.70
CA ASN A 67 -7.03 9.95 4.17
C ASN A 67 -8.29 9.78 3.30
N LYS A 68 -8.24 10.21 2.02
CA LYS A 68 -9.34 10.01 1.08
C LYS A 68 -9.35 8.55 0.60
N GLU A 69 -10.44 7.85 0.88
CA GLU A 69 -10.79 6.60 0.18
C GLU A 69 -11.33 6.91 -1.22
N GLN A 70 -10.84 6.17 -2.21
CA GLN A 70 -11.10 6.42 -3.63
C GLN A 70 -10.83 5.17 -4.48
N ASP A 71 -11.29 5.19 -5.73
CA ASP A 71 -10.96 4.17 -6.72
C ASP A 71 -9.45 4.13 -7.02
N VAL A 72 -8.97 2.99 -7.48
CA VAL A 72 -7.57 2.80 -7.90
C VAL A 72 -7.22 3.73 -9.07
N GLN A 73 -6.26 4.61 -8.83
CA GLN A 73 -5.65 5.50 -9.82
C GLN A 73 -4.29 5.98 -9.29
N GLN A 74 -3.41 6.47 -10.17
CA GLN A 74 -2.04 6.84 -9.80
C GLN A 74 -1.96 8.02 -8.83
N ASP A 75 -2.87 9.00 -8.96
CA ASP A 75 -2.85 10.24 -8.20
C ASP A 75 -4.09 10.37 -7.33
N CYS A 76 -3.94 10.95 -6.15
CA CYS A 76 -5.08 11.18 -5.27
C CYS A 76 -6.06 12.20 -5.89
N SER A 77 -7.31 11.79 -6.10
CA SER A 77 -8.41 12.65 -6.58
C SER A 77 -8.70 13.87 -5.72
N ASN A 78 -8.28 13.87 -4.44
CA ASN A 78 -8.55 14.97 -3.52
C ASN A 78 -7.36 15.93 -3.38
N CYS A 79 -6.16 15.42 -3.11
CA CYS A 79 -4.98 16.26 -2.86
C CYS A 79 -3.96 16.29 -4.00
N GLY A 80 -4.18 15.52 -5.07
CA GLY A 80 -3.28 15.46 -6.24
C GLY A 80 -1.93 14.79 -5.98
N THR A 81 -1.68 14.22 -4.80
CA THR A 81 -0.40 13.54 -4.53
C THR A 81 -0.28 12.25 -5.34
N CYS A 82 0.91 12.00 -5.89
CA CYS A 82 1.22 10.73 -6.55
C CYS A 82 1.34 9.60 -5.51
N LEU A 83 0.48 8.58 -5.63
CA LEU A 83 0.36 7.46 -4.70
C LEU A 83 1.49 6.43 -4.86
N GLY A 84 2.11 6.38 -6.05
CA GLY A 84 3.29 5.57 -6.35
C GLY A 84 3.95 6.04 -7.64
N LYS A 85 5.27 6.28 -7.61
CA LYS A 85 6.04 6.67 -8.81
C LYS A 85 5.89 5.63 -9.92
N TYR A 86 5.92 4.35 -9.56
CA TYR A 86 5.51 3.25 -10.40
C TYR A 86 4.07 2.86 -10.06
N PHE A 87 3.21 2.86 -11.09
CA PHE A 87 1.84 2.41 -10.99
C PHE A 87 1.52 1.41 -12.12
N CYS A 88 0.93 0.27 -11.75
CA CYS A 88 0.41 -0.70 -12.70
C CYS A 88 -1.09 -0.87 -12.51
N ALA A 89 -1.88 -0.28 -13.41
CA ALA A 89 -3.34 -0.35 -13.38
C ALA A 89 -3.88 -1.78 -13.48
N LYS A 90 -3.24 -2.66 -14.26
CA LYS A 90 -3.65 -4.07 -14.36
C LYS A 90 -3.49 -4.82 -13.03
N CYS A 91 -2.45 -4.48 -12.27
CA CYS A 91 -2.11 -5.14 -11.00
C CYS A 91 -2.65 -4.43 -9.76
N ASN A 92 -3.21 -3.22 -9.91
CA ASN A 92 -3.54 -2.30 -8.82
C ASN A 92 -2.35 -2.08 -7.85
N PHE A 93 -1.15 -1.93 -8.43
CA PHE A 93 0.12 -1.92 -7.68
C PHE A 93 0.80 -0.55 -7.74
N PHE A 94 1.40 -0.15 -6.62
CA PHE A 94 2.03 1.16 -6.40
C PHE A 94 3.36 0.97 -5.66
N ASP A 95 4.41 1.62 -6.15
CA ASP A 95 5.72 1.65 -5.50
C ASP A 95 6.48 2.95 -5.82
N ASP A 96 7.10 3.56 -4.81
CA ASP A 96 7.97 4.74 -4.87
C ASP A 96 9.46 4.34 -4.94
N ASP A 97 9.77 3.07 -4.72
CA ASP A 97 11.12 2.53 -4.83
C ASP A 97 11.46 2.21 -6.29
N ASN A 98 12.59 2.76 -6.74
CA ASN A 98 13.25 2.31 -7.95
C ASN A 98 14.24 1.21 -7.55
N TRP A 99 13.92 -0.05 -7.87
CA TRP A 99 14.75 -1.22 -7.59
C TRP A 99 16.21 -1.08 -8.04
N TRP A 100 16.47 -0.30 -9.10
CA TRP A 100 17.81 0.00 -9.61
C TRP A 100 18.74 0.71 -8.61
N TYR A 101 18.22 1.50 -7.67
CA TYR A 101 19.07 2.27 -6.73
C TYR A 101 19.45 1.49 -5.46
N ARG A 102 18.74 0.40 -5.12
CA ARG A 102 19.04 -0.36 -3.88
C ARG A 102 20.26 -1.28 -4.04
N GLU A 103 20.56 -1.78 -5.24
CA GLU A 103 21.81 -2.53 -5.50
C GLU A 103 23.06 -1.64 -5.53
N PHE A 104 22.96 -0.36 -5.89
CA PHE A 104 24.13 0.52 -6.02
C PHE A 104 24.58 1.18 -4.71
N LEU A 105 23.69 1.27 -3.71
CA LEU A 105 23.99 1.86 -2.38
C LEU A 105 24.30 0.81 -1.30
N SER A 106 24.34 -0.47 -1.69
CA SER A 106 24.77 -1.59 -0.85
C SER A 106 26.14 -2.16 -1.26
N LEU A 107 26.85 -1.46 -2.15
CA LEU A 107 28.29 -1.61 -2.46
C LEU A 107 29.06 -0.38 -1.94
#